data_AF-A0A6P0VFP4-F1
#
_entry.id   AF-A0A6P0VFP4-F1
#
_cell.length_a   1.000
_cell.length_b   1.000
_cell.length_c   1.000
_cell.angle_alpha   90.00
_cell.angle_beta   90.00
_cell.angle_gamma   90.00
#
_symmetry.space_group_name_H-M   'P 1'
#
loop_
_entity.id
_entity.type
_entity.pdbx_description
1 polymer ?
#
loop_
_entity_poly.entity_id
_entity_poly.type
_entity_poly.pdbx_seq_one_letter_code
_entity_poly.pdbx_strand_id
1 'polypeptide(L)' 'MRLGKIGVVSDRFIYNDTTGALFFNPDGTGTLAQIQSPQLSGGVALTNSDIVVV' A
#
# COMPACT_ATOMS: atom_id res chain seq x y z
N MET A 1 -31.89 -1.12 7.66
CA MET A 1 -30.52 -1.63 7.96
C MET A 1 -29.64 -1.43 6.74
N ARG A 2 -28.58 -0.62 6.81
CA ARG A 2 -27.60 -0.54 5.72
C ARG A 2 -26.66 -1.72 5.94
N LEU A 3 -26.83 -2.80 5.18
CA LEU A 3 -25.86 -3.88 5.12
C LEU A 3 -24.60 -3.28 4.50
N GLY A 4 -23.75 -2.70 5.36
CA GLY A 4 -22.50 -2.07 4.96
C GLY A 4 -21.69 -3.11 4.21
N LYS A 5 -21.28 -2.76 3.00
CA LYS A 5 -20.21 -3.43 2.26
C LYS A 5 -19.12 -3.79 3.27
N ILE A 6 -18.99 -5.07 3.60
CA ILE A 6 -17.76 -5.58 4.23
C ILE A 6 -16.67 -5.10 3.29
N GLY A 7 -15.80 -4.22 3.81
CA GLY A 7 -14.69 -3.69 3.02
C GLY A 7 -13.97 -4.88 2.42
N VAL A 8 -13.97 -4.97 1.09
CA VAL A 8 -13.17 -5.99 0.40
C VAL A 8 -11.74 -5.78 0.86
N VAL A 9 -11.28 -6.71 1.68
CA VAL A 9 -9.90 -6.76 2.14
C VAL A 9 -9.06 -7.16 0.94
N SER A 10 -8.12 -6.29 0.59
CA SER A 10 -7.26 -6.47 -0.57
C SER A 10 -5.87 -6.03 -0.21
N ASP A 11 -4.93 -6.85 -0.65
CA ASP A 11 -3.51 -6.56 -0.65
C ASP A 11 -3.28 -5.17 -1.26
N ARG A 12 -2.40 -4.39 -0.64
CA ARG A 12 -2.15 -3.02 -1.08
C ARG A 12 -0.71 -2.60 -0.89
N PHE A 13 -0.22 -1.86 -1.87
CA PHE A 13 0.98 -1.06 -1.75
C PHE A 13 0.64 0.32 -1.20
N ILE A 14 1.49 0.84 -0.32
CA ILE A 14 1.34 2.14 0.33
C ILE A 14 2.65 2.89 0.15
N TYR A 15 2.60 4.06 -0.47
CA TYR A 15 3.75 4.93 -0.66
C TYR A 15 3.65 6.16 0.24
N ASN A 16 4.70 6.41 1.02
CA ASN A 16 4.87 7.63 1.80
C ASN A 16 5.75 8.59 1.01
N ASP A 17 5.13 9.59 0.37
CA ASP A 17 5.78 10.59 -0.48
C ASP A 17 6.72 11.54 0.26
N THR A 18 6.59 11.64 1.58
CA THR A 18 7.46 12.46 2.43
C THR A 18 8.80 11.77 2.70
N THR A 19 8.81 10.45 2.84
CA THR A 19 9.99 9.65 3.23
C THR A 19 10.52 8.75 2.12
N GLY A 20 9.78 8.60 1.02
CA GLY A 20 10.10 7.65 -0.04
C GLY A 20 9.86 6.18 0.33
N ALA A 21 9.24 5.89 1.48
CA ALA A 21 9.03 4.52 1.93
C ALA A 21 7.86 3.85 1.19
N LEU A 22 8.10 2.64 0.67
CA LEU A 22 7.08 1.79 0.05
C LEU A 22 6.81 0.59 0.96
N PHE A 23 5.54 0.37 1.28
CA PHE A 23 5.09 -0.72 2.14
C PHE A 23 4.13 -1.64 1.39
N PHE A 24 4.21 -2.93 1.67
CA PHE A 24 3.21 -3.92 1.29
C PHE A 24 2.36 -4.30 2.51
N ASN A 25 1.05 -4.16 2.39
CA ASN A 25 0.08 -4.62 3.37
C ASN A 25 -0.72 -5.80 2.75
N PRO A 26 -0.47 -7.04 3.19
CA PRO A 26 -1.07 -8.24 2.61
C PRO A 26 -2.54 -8.46 3.00
N ASP A 27 -3.10 -7.75 3.98
CA ASP A 27 -4.48 -7.95 4.41
C ASP A 27 -5.38 -6.74 4.16
N GLY A 28 -4.81 -5.58 3.83
CA GLY A 28 -5.54 -4.33 3.62
C GLY A 28 -6.25 -3.77 4.86
N THR A 29 -6.17 -4.44 6.01
CA THR A 29 -6.81 -4.07 7.29
C THR A 29 -5.83 -3.45 8.28
N GLY A 30 -4.53 -3.73 8.14
CA GLY A 30 -3.53 -3.31 9.12
C GLY A 30 -3.49 -4.19 10.38
N THR A 31 -4.15 -5.36 10.35
CA THR A 31 -4.05 -6.38 11.40
C THR A 31 -2.70 -7.09 11.35
N LEU A 32 -2.24 -7.39 10.13
CA LEU A 32 -0.88 -7.84 9.87
C LEU A 32 0.09 -6.67 9.77
N ALA A 33 1.32 -6.90 10.22
CA ALA A 33 2.40 -5.94 10.06
C ALA A 33 2.68 -5.69 8.57
N GLN A 34 2.94 -4.44 8.22
CA GLN A 34 3.35 -4.05 6.88
C GLN A 34 4.81 -4.45 6.63
N ILE A 35 5.11 -4.85 5.40
CA ILE A 35 6.47 -5.20 4.96
C ILE A 35 7.04 -3.99 4.22
N GLN A 36 8.15 -3.43 4.72
CA GLN A 36 8.81 -2.29 4.10
C GLN A 36 9.79 -2.74 3.01
N SER A 37 9.70 -2.11 1.84
CA SER A 37 10.74 -2.14 0.79
C SER A 37 11.75 -1.00 0.99
N PRO A 38 12.97 -1.08 0.42
CA PRO A 38 13.95 0.01 0.49
C PRO A 38 13.36 1.36 0.05
N GLN A 39 13.79 2.44 0.71
CA GLN A 39 13.30 3.79 0.41
C GLN A 39 13.70 4.21 -1.01
N LEU A 40 12.74 4.81 -1.72
CA LEU A 40 12.96 5.44 -3.01
C LEU A 40 13.46 6.86 -2.77
N SER A 41 14.71 7.13 -3.17
CA SER A 41 15.30 8.46 -3.07
C SER A 41 14.74 9.40 -4.14
N GLY A 42 14.58 10.68 -3.80
CA GLY A 42 14.29 11.74 -4.79
C GLY A 42 12.84 12.22 -4.85
N GLY A 43 11.97 11.81 -3.92
CA GLY A 43 10.59 12.33 -3.84
C GLY A 43 9.79 12.03 -5.11
N VAL A 44 9.92 10.80 -5.63
CA VAL A 44 9.29 10.38 -6.88
C VAL A 44 7.78 10.39 -6.72
N ALA A 45 7.06 10.99 -7.67
CA ALA A 45 5.62 10.87 -7.75
C ALA A 45 5.28 9.47 -8.29
N LEU A 46 4.66 8.63 -7.47
CA LEU A 46 4.23 7.29 -7.85
C LEU A 46 2.72 7.20 -7.99
N THR A 47 2.29 6.46 -9.00
CA THR A 47 0.91 6.04 -9.22
C THR A 47 0.81 4.52 -9.17
N ASN A 48 -0.41 3.99 -9.23
CA ASN A 48 -0.61 2.54 -9.33
C ASN A 48 -0.06 1.92 -10.63
N SER A 49 0.15 2.72 -11.68
CA SER A 49 0.64 2.25 -12.98
C SER A 49 2.15 1.99 -12.97
N ASP A 50 2.84 2.55 -11.98
CA ASP A 50 4.29 2.39 -11.76
C ASP A 50 4.62 1.10 -10.98
N ILE A 51 3.61 0.36 -10.52
CA ILE A 51 3.77 -0.87 -9.74
C ILE A 51 3.36 -2.07 -10.59
N VAL A 52 4.32 -2.95 -10.88
CA VAL A 52 4.09 -4.21 -11.59
C VAL A 52 4.27 -5.37 -10.61
N VAL A 53 3.29 -6.26 -10.55
CA VAL A 53 3.37 -7.53 -9.81
C VAL A 53 3.57 -8.65 -10.82
N VAL A 54 4.57 -9.50 -10.62
CA VAL A 54 4.98 -10.59 -11.52
C VAL A 54 4.89 -11.95 -10.85
#